data_AF-A0A2N2C1B4-F1
#
_entry.id   AF-A0A2N2C1B4-F1
#
_cell.length_a   1.000
_cell.length_b   1.000
_cell.length_c   1.000
_cell.angle_alpha   90.00
_cell.angle_beta   90.00
_cell.angle_gamma   90.00
#
_symmetry.space_group_name_H-M   'P 1'
#
loop_
_entity.id
_entity.type
_entity.pdbx_description
1 polymer ?
#
loop_
_entity_poly.entity_id
_entity_poly.type
_entity_poly.pdbx_seq_one_letter_code
_entity_poly.pdbx_strand_id
1 'polypeptide(L)'
;MSEQEKYIERLHKAGMRFVIVGALLMLSVPLVISLITGAWPTGELMFKGFMSVGVIYIPIGIIEFFNYAPMLGVGGTYVAEVTGNISNMKLPAALNAMKQANVEPGSDEAEIISSMAIATSSI
;
A
#
# COMPACT_ATOMS: atom_id res chain seq x y z
N MET A 1 20.51 -1.90 18.87
CA MET A 1 19.69 -2.06 17.66
C MET A 1 20.33 -3.12 16.79
N SER A 2 19.62 -4.22 16.54
CA SER A 2 20.06 -5.32 15.68
C SER A 2 20.18 -4.85 14.22
N GLU A 3 20.92 -5.58 13.39
CA GLU A 3 21.02 -5.27 11.95
C GLU A 3 19.65 -5.35 11.25
N GLN A 4 18.80 -6.29 11.70
CA GLN A 4 17.43 -6.45 11.25
C GLN A 4 16.57 -5.20 11.58
N GLU A 5 16.62 -4.69 12.81
CA GLU A 5 15.89 -3.48 13.21
C GLU A 5 16.31 -2.26 12.36
N LYS A 6 17.61 -2.12 12.07
CA LYS A 6 18.12 -1.05 11.19
C LYS A 6 17.60 -1.20 9.75
N TYR A 7 17.52 -2.44 9.26
CA TYR A 7 16.97 -2.73 7.93
C TYR A 7 15.49 -2.33 7.85
N ILE A 8 14.68 -2.80 8.79
CA ILE A 8 13.24 -2.48 8.88
C ILE A 8 13.03 -0.96 8.99
N GLU A 9 13.81 -0.27 9.81
CA GLU A 9 13.71 1.19 9.96
C GLU A 9 14.00 1.92 8.64
N ARG A 10 15.03 1.49 7.90
CA ARG A 10 15.35 2.06 6.58
C ARG A 10 14.24 1.79 5.58
N LEU A 11 13.71 0.57 5.57
CA LEU A 11 12.64 0.16 4.67
C LEU A 11 11.36 0.95 4.96
N HIS A 12 11.02 1.15 6.23
CA HIS A 12 9.89 1.96 6.66
C HIS A 12 10.03 3.42 6.19
N LYS A 13 11.21 4.03 6.38
CA LYS A 13 11.47 5.40 5.91
C LYS A 13 11.38 5.52 4.39
N ALA A 14 11.86 4.53 3.65
CA ALA A 14 11.75 4.49 2.20
C ALA A 14 10.29 4.30 1.74
N GLY A 15 9.57 3.37 2.36
CA GLY A 15 8.16 3.08 2.09
C GLY A 15 7.25 4.27 2.36
N MET A 16 7.46 5.00 3.47
CA MET A 16 6.75 6.25 3.75
C MET A 16 6.95 7.28 2.64
N ARG A 17 8.19 7.49 2.18
CA ARG A 17 8.47 8.41 1.07
C ARG A 17 7.79 7.95 -0.22
N PHE A 18 7.81 6.64 -0.49
CA PHE A 18 7.16 6.05 -1.66
C PHE A 18 5.63 6.29 -1.64
N VAL A 19 4.96 6.05 -0.51
CA VAL A 19 3.52 6.33 -0.36
C VAL A 19 3.22 7.80 -0.54
N ILE A 20 4.00 8.69 0.09
CA ILE A 20 3.79 10.14 -0.03
C ILE A 20 3.92 10.58 -1.49
N VAL A 21 4.97 10.13 -2.19
CA VAL A 21 5.17 10.45 -3.60
C VAL A 21 4.03 9.88 -4.45
N GLY A 22 3.62 8.63 -4.22
CA GLY A 22 2.51 8.00 -4.92
C GLY A 22 1.19 8.77 -4.74
N ALA A 23 0.87 9.16 -3.50
CA ALA A 23 -0.31 9.95 -3.18
C ALA A 23 -0.29 11.32 -3.86
N LEU A 24 0.87 12.01 -3.84
CA LEU A 24 1.02 13.29 -4.54
C LEU A 24 0.84 13.13 -6.04
N LEU A 25 1.37 12.06 -6.65
CA LEU A 25 1.17 11.77 -8.08
C LEU A 25 -0.30 11.49 -8.40
N MET A 26 -0.99 10.69 -7.59
CA MET A 26 -2.42 10.42 -7.77
C MET A 26 -3.27 11.70 -7.66
N LEU A 27 -2.97 12.57 -6.69
CA LEU A 27 -3.65 13.85 -6.52
C LEU A 27 -3.26 14.89 -7.59
N SER A 28 -2.07 14.77 -8.18
CA SER A 28 -1.63 15.66 -9.25
C SER A 28 -2.49 15.53 -10.50
N VAL A 29 -3.05 14.34 -10.78
CA VAL A 29 -3.91 14.11 -11.95
C VAL A 29 -5.15 15.02 -11.96
N PRO A 30 -6.05 14.98 -10.96
CA PRO A 30 -7.22 15.88 -10.94
C PRO A 30 -6.82 17.35 -10.84
N LEU A 31 -5.71 17.67 -10.16
CA LEU A 31 -5.20 19.05 -10.09
C LEU A 31 -4.79 19.58 -11.46
N VAL A 32 -3.99 18.81 -12.22
CA VAL A 32 -3.54 19.18 -13.57
C VAL A 32 -4.73 19.29 -14.52
N ILE A 33 -5.69 18.36 -14.45
CA ILE A 33 -6.93 18.44 -15.24
C ILE A 33 -7.68 19.74 -14.94
N SER A 34 -7.84 20.08 -13.65
CA SER A 34 -8.52 21.31 -13.22
C SER A 34 -7.80 22.57 -13.71
N LEU A 35 -6.46 22.58 -13.68
CA LEU A 35 -5.63 23.68 -14.18
C LEU A 35 -5.76 23.89 -15.69
N ILE A 36 -5.73 22.81 -16.48
CA ILE A 36 -5.80 22.88 -17.95
C ILE A 36 -7.20 23.28 -18.43
N THR A 37 -8.24 22.74 -17.78
CA THR A 37 -9.64 22.96 -18.19
C THR A 37 -10.26 24.21 -17.56
N GLY A 38 -9.67 24.74 -16.49
CA GLY A 38 -10.28 25.77 -15.65
C GLY A 38 -11.47 25.27 -14.81
N ALA A 39 -11.79 23.97 -14.87
CA ALA A 39 -12.93 23.38 -14.19
C ALA A 39 -12.56 22.95 -12.76
N TRP A 40 -12.65 23.89 -11.83
CA TRP A 40 -12.37 23.62 -10.42
C TRP A 40 -13.58 23.00 -9.71
N PRO A 41 -13.41 21.86 -9.02
CA PRO A 41 -14.48 21.32 -8.20
C PRO A 41 -14.74 22.23 -7.00
N THR A 42 -16.00 22.44 -6.64
CA THR A 42 -16.32 23.15 -5.39
C THR A 42 -15.98 22.27 -4.19
N GLY A 43 -15.65 22.88 -3.05
CA GLY A 43 -15.37 22.13 -1.81
C GLY A 43 -16.51 21.20 -1.40
N GLU A 44 -17.76 21.60 -1.66
CA GLU A 44 -18.94 20.78 -1.41
C GLU A 44 -18.99 19.52 -2.30
N LEU A 45 -18.73 19.67 -3.60
CA LEU A 45 -18.66 18.55 -4.55
C LEU A 45 -17.53 17.60 -4.20
N MET A 46 -16.35 18.12 -3.85
CA MET A 46 -15.22 17.29 -3.40
C MET A 46 -15.56 16.51 -2.14
N PHE A 47 -16.15 17.16 -1.14
CA PHE A 47 -16.51 16.49 0.11
C PHE A 47 -17.57 15.41 -0.09
N LYS A 48 -18.63 15.71 -0.85
CA LYS A 48 -19.68 14.73 -1.19
C LYS A 48 -19.10 13.54 -1.98
N GLY A 49 -18.25 13.81 -2.96
CA GLY A 49 -17.56 12.78 -3.74
C GLY A 49 -16.67 11.90 -2.87
N PHE A 50 -15.84 12.51 -2.01
CA PHE A 50 -15.00 11.78 -1.07
C PHE A 50 -15.83 10.92 -0.12
N MET A 51 -16.84 11.49 0.53
CA MET A 51 -17.67 10.77 1.51
C MET A 51 -18.50 9.65 0.87
N SER A 52 -18.87 9.78 -0.41
CA SER A 52 -19.61 8.72 -1.12
C SER A 52 -18.85 7.39 -1.17
N VAL A 53 -17.53 7.45 -1.13
CA VAL A 53 -16.63 6.28 -1.15
C VAL A 53 -16.02 6.05 0.23
N GLY A 54 -15.60 7.12 0.91
CA GLY A 54 -14.85 7.08 2.16
C GLY A 54 -15.58 6.39 3.31
N VAL A 55 -16.91 6.49 3.40
CA VAL A 55 -17.69 5.81 4.46
C VAL A 55 -17.50 4.30 4.44
N ILE A 56 -17.31 3.72 3.26
CA ILE A 56 -17.10 2.28 3.09
C ILE A 56 -15.61 1.95 3.16
N TYR A 57 -14.78 2.68 2.42
CA TYR A 57 -13.37 2.28 2.23
C TYR A 57 -12.42 2.71 3.33
N ILE A 58 -12.71 3.77 4.09
CA ILE A 58 -11.88 4.15 5.25
C ILE A 58 -11.87 3.05 6.33
N PRO A 59 -13.02 2.55 6.83
CA PRO A 59 -12.99 1.50 7.84
C PRO A 59 -12.41 0.19 7.30
N ILE A 60 -12.70 -0.15 6.04
CA ILE A 60 -12.13 -1.34 5.40
C ILE A 60 -10.61 -1.22 5.33
N GLY A 61 -10.07 -0.11 4.85
CA GLY A 61 -8.62 0.08 4.74
C GLY A 61 -7.91 0.00 6.09
N ILE A 62 -8.51 0.53 7.16
CA ILE A 62 -7.96 0.39 8.52
C ILE A 62 -7.93 -1.09 8.94
N ILE A 63 -9.04 -1.82 8.74
CA ILE A 63 -9.14 -3.23 9.10
C ILE A 63 -8.16 -4.08 8.28
N GLU A 64 -8.07 -3.85 6.97
CA GLU A 64 -7.14 -4.55 6.08
C GLU A 64 -5.69 -4.31 6.51
N PHE A 65 -5.32 -3.06 6.81
CA PHE A 65 -3.96 -2.75 7.26
C PHE A 65 -3.58 -3.53 8.52
N PHE A 66 -4.43 -3.53 9.56
CA PHE A 66 -4.13 -4.25 10.79
C PHE A 66 -4.12 -5.77 10.62
N ASN A 67 -4.95 -6.30 9.72
CA ASN A 67 -5.00 -7.74 9.47
C ASN A 67 -3.82 -8.23 8.64
N TYR A 68 -3.39 -7.47 7.63
CA TYR A 68 -2.46 -7.95 6.63
C TYR A 68 -1.03 -7.45 6.82
N ALA A 69 -0.80 -6.28 7.41
CA ALA A 69 0.55 -5.78 7.62
C ALA A 69 1.47 -6.76 8.38
N PRO A 70 1.02 -7.46 9.45
CA PRO A 70 1.84 -8.46 10.14
C PRO A 70 2.21 -9.66 9.25
N MET A 71 1.34 -9.99 8.29
CA MET A 71 1.55 -11.12 7.37
C MET A 71 2.48 -10.74 6.22
N LEU A 72 2.41 -9.50 5.75
CA LEU A 72 3.11 -9.04 4.55
C LEU A 72 4.50 -8.45 4.84
N GLY A 73 4.80 -8.04 6.07
CA GLY A 73 6.03 -7.34 6.41
C GLY A 73 6.06 -5.91 5.88
N VAL A 74 7.10 -5.15 6.22
CA VAL A 74 7.14 -3.69 5.97
C VAL A 74 7.19 -3.37 4.47
N GLY A 75 8.08 -4.02 3.73
CA GLY A 75 8.25 -3.76 2.29
C GLY A 75 7.01 -4.13 1.49
N GLY A 76 6.47 -5.32 1.73
CA GLY A 76 5.26 -5.81 1.09
C GLY A 76 4.05 -4.91 1.36
N THR A 77 3.85 -4.48 2.60
CA THR A 77 2.72 -3.62 2.99
C THR A 77 2.74 -2.30 2.23
N TYR A 78 3.88 -1.59 2.21
CA TYR A 78 3.95 -0.29 1.53
C TYR A 78 3.63 -0.35 0.04
N VAL A 79 4.09 -1.40 -0.66
CA VAL A 79 3.80 -1.59 -2.08
C VAL A 79 2.35 -2.02 -2.29
N ALA A 80 1.85 -2.94 -1.45
CA ALA A 80 0.48 -3.44 -1.52
C ALA A 80 -0.55 -2.32 -1.35
N GLU A 81 -0.32 -1.40 -0.40
CA GLU A 81 -1.24 -0.29 -0.13
C GLU A 81 -1.31 0.72 -1.29
N VAL A 82 -0.18 1.05 -1.92
CA VAL A 82 -0.16 1.99 -3.06
C VAL A 82 -0.81 1.39 -4.31
N THR A 83 -0.65 0.08 -4.50
CA THR A 83 -1.10 -0.62 -5.71
C THR A 83 -2.49 -1.24 -5.56
N GLY A 84 -2.96 -1.39 -4.32
CA GLY A 84 -4.28 -1.91 -3.98
C GLY A 84 -4.46 -3.41 -4.27
N ASN A 85 -5.73 -3.84 -4.23
CA ASN A 85 -6.16 -5.21 -4.47
C ASN A 85 -5.49 -6.25 -3.55
N ILE A 86 -5.36 -5.90 -2.26
CA ILE A 86 -4.62 -6.68 -1.27
C ILE A 86 -5.25 -8.05 -1.09
N SER A 87 -6.53 -8.09 -0.68
CA SER A 87 -7.27 -9.30 -0.38
C SER A 87 -7.35 -10.30 -1.54
N ASN A 88 -7.51 -9.83 -2.78
CA ASN A 88 -7.74 -10.74 -3.91
C ASN A 88 -6.47 -11.14 -4.66
N MET A 89 -5.39 -10.34 -4.59
CA MET A 89 -4.19 -10.58 -5.39
C MET A 89 -2.90 -10.55 -4.59
N LYS A 90 -2.66 -9.51 -3.78
CA LYS A 90 -1.35 -9.34 -3.10
C LYS A 90 -1.14 -10.35 -1.99
N LEU A 91 -2.14 -10.51 -1.14
CA LEU A 91 -2.12 -11.48 -0.04
C LEU A 91 -1.94 -12.92 -0.56
N PRO A 92 -2.75 -13.42 -1.52
CA PRO A 92 -2.55 -14.77 -2.03
C PRO A 92 -1.22 -14.93 -2.77
N ALA A 93 -0.73 -13.93 -3.51
CA ALA A 93 0.58 -13.99 -4.15
C ALA A 93 1.72 -14.13 -3.13
N ALA A 94 1.71 -13.31 -2.07
CA ALA A 94 2.70 -13.36 -1.01
C ALA A 94 2.67 -14.68 -0.24
N LEU A 95 1.49 -15.12 0.21
CA LEU A 95 1.34 -16.36 0.98
C LEU A 95 1.68 -17.60 0.16
N ASN A 96 1.34 -17.64 -1.12
CA ASN A 96 1.72 -18.75 -1.99
C ASN A 96 3.24 -18.80 -2.21
N ALA A 97 3.90 -17.65 -2.38
CA ALA A 97 5.35 -17.57 -2.51
C ALA A 97 6.06 -18.05 -1.23
N MET A 98 5.60 -17.60 -0.06
CA MET A 98 6.12 -18.06 1.25
C MET A 98 5.93 -19.57 1.43
N LYS A 99 4.72 -20.07 1.13
CA LYS A 99 4.40 -21.50 1.22
C LYS A 99 5.29 -22.33 0.30
N GLN A 100 5.52 -21.88 -0.94
CA GLN A 100 6.40 -22.58 -1.89
C GLN A 100 7.86 -22.59 -1.42
N ALA A 101 8.28 -21.56 -0.69
CA ALA A 101 9.60 -21.46 -0.08
C ALA A 101 9.72 -22.18 1.28
N ASN A 102 8.61 -22.73 1.82
CA ASN A 102 8.52 -23.30 3.18
C ASN A 102 8.94 -22.30 4.27
N VAL A 103 8.48 -21.05 4.14
CA VAL A 103 8.76 -19.97 5.08
C VAL A 103 7.46 -19.50 5.75
N GLU A 104 7.50 -19.31 7.06
CA GLU A 104 6.35 -18.83 7.83
C GLU A 104 6.29 -17.29 7.86
N PRO A 105 5.08 -16.67 7.81
CA PRO A 105 4.91 -15.23 7.95
C PRO A 105 5.54 -14.68 9.23
N GLY A 106 6.05 -13.45 9.17
CA GLY A 106 6.68 -12.76 10.30
C GLY A 106 8.16 -13.12 10.54
N SER A 107 8.74 -14.03 9.74
CA SER A 107 10.19 -14.24 9.67
C SER A 107 10.89 -13.20 8.77
N ASP A 108 12.21 -13.09 8.89
CA ASP A 108 13.01 -12.20 8.05
C ASP A 108 12.98 -12.62 6.57
N GLU A 109 13.03 -13.93 6.34
CA GLU A 109 12.91 -14.51 5.01
C GLU A 109 11.52 -14.21 4.40
N ALA A 110 10.46 -14.27 5.22
CA ALA A 110 9.10 -13.94 4.75
C ALA A 110 9.00 -12.48 4.30
N GLU A 111 9.64 -11.54 4.99
CA GLU A 111 9.59 -10.13 4.58
C GLU A 111 10.19 -9.92 3.18
N ILE A 112 11.32 -10.57 2.88
CA ILE A 112 11.97 -10.48 1.57
C ILE A 112 11.08 -11.12 0.50
N ILE A 113 10.61 -12.35 0.73
CA ILE A 113 9.79 -13.10 -0.23
C ILE A 113 8.47 -12.37 -0.50
N SER A 114 7.80 -11.90 0.54
CA SER A 114 6.56 -11.11 0.45
C SER A 114 6.75 -9.87 -0.42
N SER A 115 7.80 -9.09 -0.12
CA SER A 115 8.10 -7.85 -0.82
C SER A 115 8.30 -8.09 -2.32
N MET A 116 9.02 -9.16 -2.69
CA MET A 116 9.23 -9.54 -4.08
C MET A 116 7.95 -10.02 -4.77
N ALA A 117 7.16 -10.86 -4.11
CA ALA A 117 5.90 -11.38 -4.66
C ALA A 117 4.88 -10.26 -4.90
N ILE A 118 4.77 -9.32 -3.95
CA ILE A 118 3.89 -8.17 -4.05
C ILE A 118 4.37 -7.21 -5.14
N ALA A 119 5.67 -6.91 -5.19
CA ALA A 119 6.23 -6.05 -6.24
C ALA A 119 6.00 -6.64 -7.64
N THR A 120 6.18 -7.95 -7.80
CA THR A 120 5.98 -8.64 -9.09
C THR A 120 4.51 -8.65 -9.50
N SER A 121 3.60 -8.90 -8.56
CA SER A 121 2.15 -8.85 -8.83
C SER A 121 1.59 -7.43 -8.99
N SER A 122 2.42 -6.38 -8.88
CA SER A 122 2.05 -4.97 -9.09
C SER A 122 2.31 -4.48 -10.51
N ILE A 123 2.87 -5.33 -11.37
CA ILE A 123 3.14 -5.09 -12.79
C ILE A 123 2.10 -5.86 -13.60
#